data_AF-A0AA85JDF4-F1
#
_entry.id   AF-A0AA85JDF4-F1
#
_cell.length_a   1.000
_cell.length_b   1.000
_cell.length_c   1.000
_cell.angle_alpha   90.00
_cell.angle_beta   90.00
_cell.angle_gamma   90.00
#
_symmetry.space_group_name_H-M   'P 1'
#
loop_
_entity.id
_entity.type
_entity.pdbx_description
1 polymer ?
#
loop_
_entity_poly.entity_id
_entity_poly.type
_entity_poly.pdbx_seq_one_letter_code
_entity_poly.pdbx_strand_id
1 'polypeptide(L)'
;MESMFIPEPVVSMSIKPTNKSTVESFSKGLARFTREDPTFVLSQDPETGESLVSGMGELHLEIYAQRLAREYNSPCVLGKPRVAFRETLSEPFEFDYLHKRQSGGAGQYGRVIGILEPLPPDSYTKLLFSDETVGTHVPKNYVPAIETGFRNACNSGQLAGQKVTGVKFRLQDGDHHMVDSSDWSFQQAAEGAMKQAMDEGKWLILEPIMYVEATAPTEFQGALITIVTRRNGLIVSTETNECDAIIQAEVPLNEMFGFAGELRSLTEGKGEFSMEYLKYCPARQATTDTLIQEYEAAVEAKLIASGKKNVTTDLLVTRRIV
;
A
#
# COMPACT_ATOMS: atom_id res chain seq x y z
N MET A 1 -28.52 -8.47 -6.05
CA MET A 1 -27.21 -8.64 -6.70
C MET A 1 -26.23 -8.74 -5.54
N GLU A 2 -25.82 -9.94 -5.18
CA GLU A 2 -24.88 -10.14 -4.07
C GLU A 2 -23.57 -9.43 -4.46
N SER A 3 -23.12 -8.52 -3.60
CA SER A 3 -21.84 -7.84 -3.77
C SER A 3 -20.74 -8.88 -3.66
N MET A 4 -20.20 -9.33 -4.79
CA MET A 4 -19.02 -10.19 -4.83
C MET A 4 -17.87 -9.41 -4.16
N PHE A 5 -17.27 -9.99 -3.12
CA PHE A 5 -16.13 -9.39 -2.43
C PHE A 5 -14.91 -9.51 -3.35
N ILE A 6 -14.46 -8.37 -3.87
CA ILE A 6 -13.25 -8.28 -4.71
C ILE A 6 -12.09 -7.91 -3.79
N PRO A 7 -11.08 -8.79 -3.61
CA PRO A 7 -9.90 -8.47 -2.82
C PRO A 7 -9.09 -7.34 -3.47
N GLU A 8 -8.39 -6.54 -2.66
CA GLU A 8 -7.46 -5.54 -3.18
C GLU A 8 -6.26 -6.24 -3.84
N PRO A 9 -5.78 -5.76 -5.01
CA PRO A 9 -4.62 -6.34 -5.67
C PRO A 9 -3.36 -6.15 -4.83
N VAL A 10 -2.47 -7.15 -4.85
CA VAL A 10 -1.31 -7.22 -3.95
C VAL A 10 0.03 -7.02 -4.66
N VAL A 11 0.08 -7.25 -5.98
CA VAL A 11 1.26 -7.02 -6.82
C VAL A 11 0.95 -5.95 -7.85
N SER A 12 1.83 -4.97 -7.98
CA SER A 12 1.80 -3.97 -9.06
C SER A 12 3.05 -4.08 -9.91
N MET A 13 2.92 -4.16 -11.23
CA MET A 13 4.06 -4.15 -12.16
C MET A 13 3.91 -3.00 -13.15
N SER A 14 5.02 -2.34 -13.50
CA SER A 14 5.01 -1.45 -14.65
C SER A 14 4.90 -2.26 -15.93
N ILE A 15 4.03 -1.81 -16.83
CA ILE A 15 3.86 -2.44 -18.13
C ILE A 15 4.12 -1.40 -19.21
N LYS A 16 5.01 -1.74 -20.15
CA LYS A 16 5.34 -0.86 -21.27
C LYS A 16 5.23 -1.60 -22.59
N PRO A 17 4.52 -1.07 -23.59
CA PRO A 17 4.54 -1.64 -24.92
C PRO A 17 5.93 -1.47 -25.53
N THR A 18 6.44 -2.50 -26.19
CA THR A 18 7.77 -2.45 -26.84
C THR A 18 7.78 -1.43 -27.99
N ASN A 19 6.65 -1.30 -28.69
CA ASN A 19 6.51 -0.43 -29.85
C ASN A 19 5.53 0.71 -29.59
N LYS A 20 5.94 1.93 -29.96
CA LYS A 20 5.07 3.13 -29.87
C LYS A 20 3.89 3.08 -30.85
N SER A 21 3.99 2.33 -31.94
CA SER A 21 2.89 2.16 -32.91
C SER A 21 1.73 1.31 -32.38
N THR A 22 1.96 0.48 -31.35
CA THR A 22 0.95 -0.43 -30.80
C THR A 22 0.22 0.13 -29.57
N VAL A 23 0.44 1.40 -29.22
CA VAL A 23 -0.12 2.03 -28.01
C VAL A 23 -1.65 2.06 -28.03
N GLU A 24 -2.27 2.25 -29.19
CA GLU A 24 -3.74 2.29 -29.29
C GLU A 24 -4.36 0.90 -29.06
N SER A 25 -3.76 -0.14 -29.65
CA SER A 25 -4.17 -1.54 -29.43
C SER A 25 -3.94 -1.99 -27.99
N PHE A 26 -2.84 -1.54 -27.39
CA PHE A 26 -2.50 -1.79 -25.98
C PHE A 26 -3.57 -1.21 -25.03
N SER A 27 -3.93 0.06 -25.20
CA SER A 27 -4.97 0.70 -24.39
C SER A 27 -6.35 0.04 -24.57
N LYS A 28 -6.70 -0.38 -25.78
CA LYS A 28 -7.95 -1.13 -26.05
C LYS A 28 -7.95 -2.49 -25.37
N GLY A 29 -6.82 -3.21 -25.40
CA GLY A 29 -6.67 -4.52 -24.76
C GLY A 29 -6.77 -4.42 -23.23
N LEU A 30 -6.03 -3.50 -22.61
CA LEU A 30 -6.11 -3.28 -21.16
C LEU A 30 -7.52 -2.90 -20.71
N ALA A 31 -8.18 -1.97 -21.41
CA ALA A 31 -9.54 -1.56 -21.08
C ALA A 31 -10.56 -2.70 -21.19
N ARG A 32 -10.31 -3.69 -22.06
CA ARG A 32 -11.13 -4.89 -22.14
C ARG A 32 -10.83 -5.83 -20.95
N PHE A 33 -9.57 -6.05 -20.63
CA PHE A 33 -9.18 -6.93 -19.51
C PHE A 33 -9.65 -6.42 -18.16
N THR A 34 -9.60 -5.12 -17.90
CA THR A 34 -10.17 -4.51 -16.68
C THR A 34 -11.69 -4.69 -16.58
N ARG A 35 -12.40 -4.88 -17.71
CA ARG A 35 -13.85 -5.20 -17.68
C ARG A 35 -14.13 -6.69 -17.52
N GLU A 36 -13.20 -7.54 -17.97
CA GLU A 36 -13.31 -9.00 -17.85
C GLU A 36 -12.97 -9.47 -16.42
N ASP A 37 -11.94 -8.89 -15.80
CA ASP A 37 -11.45 -9.25 -14.47
C ASP A 37 -11.40 -8.02 -13.54
N PRO A 38 -12.27 -7.95 -12.50
CA PRO A 38 -12.29 -6.83 -11.58
C PRO A 38 -11.07 -6.77 -10.65
N THR A 39 -10.28 -7.85 -10.55
CA THR A 39 -9.03 -7.87 -9.77
C THR A 39 -7.86 -7.23 -10.53
N PHE A 40 -7.99 -7.07 -11.86
CA PHE A 40 -6.99 -6.47 -12.72
C PHE A 40 -7.21 -4.96 -12.83
N VAL A 41 -6.44 -4.20 -12.04
CA VAL A 41 -6.58 -2.74 -11.98
C VAL A 41 -5.46 -2.06 -12.74
N LEU A 42 -5.84 -1.25 -13.73
CA LEU A 42 -4.92 -0.34 -14.41
C LEU A 42 -4.87 0.98 -13.64
N SER A 43 -3.67 1.38 -13.26
CA SER A 43 -3.36 2.68 -12.68
C SER A 43 -2.26 3.35 -13.50
N GLN A 44 -2.18 4.67 -13.45
CA GLN A 44 -1.05 5.41 -14.01
C GLN A 44 -0.35 6.09 -12.85
N ASP A 45 0.97 5.95 -12.83
CA ASP A 45 1.80 6.68 -11.88
C ASP A 45 1.76 8.17 -12.27
N PRO A 46 1.23 9.06 -11.40
CA PRO A 46 1.12 10.49 -11.71
C PRO A 46 2.48 11.18 -11.85
N GLU A 47 3.56 10.58 -11.35
CA GLU A 47 4.91 11.16 -11.38
C GLU A 47 5.71 10.73 -12.61
N THR A 48 5.67 9.44 -12.94
CA THR A 48 6.44 8.90 -14.07
C THR A 48 5.61 8.85 -15.36
N GLY A 49 4.28 8.96 -15.26
CA GLY A 49 3.36 8.76 -16.37
C GLY A 49 3.35 7.31 -16.88
N GLU A 50 3.95 6.38 -16.14
CA GLU A 50 4.02 4.97 -16.50
C GLU A 50 2.71 4.26 -16.16
N SER A 51 2.30 3.35 -17.04
CA SER A 51 1.17 2.46 -16.77
C SER A 51 1.58 1.37 -15.78
N LEU A 52 0.92 1.35 -14.63
CA LEU A 52 1.06 0.35 -13.58
C LEU A 52 -0.16 -0.57 -13.62
N VAL A 53 0.08 -1.86 -13.78
CA VAL A 53 -0.96 -2.88 -13.70
C VAL A 53 -0.84 -3.58 -12.37
N SER A 54 -1.97 -3.66 -11.66
CA SER A 54 -2.07 -4.35 -10.38
C SER A 54 -2.92 -5.61 -10.52
N GLY A 55 -2.50 -6.69 -9.88
CA GLY A 55 -3.19 -7.98 -9.89
C GLY A 55 -2.86 -8.81 -8.65
N MET A 56 -3.27 -10.07 -8.66
CA MET A 56 -3.13 -10.98 -7.52
C MET A 56 -1.76 -11.66 -7.44
N GLY A 57 -0.99 -11.70 -8.53
CA GLY A 57 0.33 -12.33 -8.55
C GLY A 57 1.09 -12.12 -9.85
N GLU A 58 2.38 -12.47 -9.84
CA GLU A 58 3.28 -12.34 -11.00
C GLU A 58 2.78 -13.13 -12.21
N LEU A 59 2.37 -14.40 -12.00
CA LEU A 59 1.88 -15.27 -13.07
C LEU A 59 0.60 -14.72 -13.73
N HIS A 60 -0.29 -14.14 -12.94
CA HIS A 60 -1.52 -13.50 -13.45
C HIS A 60 -1.17 -12.38 -14.43
N LEU A 61 -0.23 -11.51 -14.05
CA LEU A 61 0.24 -10.40 -14.89
C LEU A 61 0.98 -10.88 -16.14
N GLU A 62 1.78 -11.94 -16.02
CA GLU A 62 2.50 -12.54 -17.16
C GLU A 62 1.53 -13.12 -18.21
N ILE A 63 0.49 -13.82 -17.76
CA ILE A 63 -0.55 -14.37 -18.66
C ILE A 63 -1.25 -13.23 -19.42
N TYR A 64 -1.59 -12.13 -18.75
CA TYR A 64 -2.18 -10.97 -19.42
C TYR A 64 -1.24 -10.31 -20.42
N ALA A 65 0.05 -10.20 -20.10
CA ALA A 65 1.05 -9.71 -21.05
C ALA A 65 1.15 -10.60 -22.29
N GLN A 66 1.11 -11.94 -22.12
CA GLN A 66 1.09 -12.88 -23.25
C GLN A 66 -0.21 -12.80 -24.06
N ARG A 67 -1.36 -12.60 -23.41
CA ARG A 67 -2.65 -12.37 -24.10
C ARG A 67 -2.64 -11.07 -24.90
N LEU A 68 -2.06 -9.97 -24.39
CA LEU A 68 -1.88 -8.73 -25.15
C LEU A 68 -1.04 -8.95 -26.41
N ALA A 69 0.02 -9.74 -26.31
CA ALA A 69 0.87 -10.07 -27.45
C ALA A 69 0.13 -10.91 -28.50
N ARG A 70 -0.68 -11.89 -28.09
CA ARG A 70 -1.40 -12.81 -28.99
C ARG A 70 -2.66 -12.22 -29.60
N GLU A 71 -3.51 -11.59 -28.78
CA GLU A 71 -4.81 -11.06 -29.22
C GLU A 71 -4.69 -9.68 -29.88
N TYR A 72 -3.79 -8.83 -29.40
CA TYR A 72 -3.68 -7.43 -29.82
C TYR A 72 -2.38 -7.09 -30.58
N ASN A 73 -1.52 -8.09 -30.84
CA ASN A 73 -0.21 -7.92 -31.47
C ASN A 73 0.65 -6.82 -30.80
N SER A 74 0.46 -6.62 -29.49
CA SER A 74 1.21 -5.64 -28.71
C SER A 74 2.12 -6.37 -27.73
N PRO A 75 3.39 -6.64 -28.11
CA PRO A 75 4.36 -7.17 -27.17
C PRO A 75 4.61 -6.12 -26.07
N CYS A 76 4.55 -6.57 -24.83
CA CYS A 76 4.72 -5.75 -23.64
C CYS A 76 5.89 -6.26 -22.82
N VAL A 77 6.67 -5.34 -22.26
CA VAL A 77 7.71 -5.63 -21.28
C VAL A 77 7.17 -5.31 -19.90
N LEU A 78 7.26 -6.28 -19.00
CA LEU A 78 6.95 -6.12 -17.59
C LEU A 78 8.20 -5.65 -16.84
N GLY A 79 8.04 -4.62 -16.01
CA GLY A 79 9.09 -4.11 -15.14
C GLY A 79 9.21 -4.90 -13.84
N LYS A 80 9.95 -4.37 -12.87
CA LYS A 80 10.06 -4.99 -11.54
C LYS A 80 8.70 -4.92 -10.82
N PRO A 81 8.27 -6.02 -10.18
CA PRO A 81 7.09 -5.99 -9.33
C PRO A 81 7.34 -5.12 -8.10
N ARG A 82 6.34 -4.30 -7.77
CA ARG A 82 6.24 -3.52 -6.54
C ARG A 82 5.16 -4.17 -5.69
N VAL A 83 5.50 -4.45 -4.43
CA VAL A 83 4.56 -4.93 -3.42
C VAL A 83 3.80 -3.73 -2.86
N ALA A 84 2.49 -3.88 -2.66
CA ALA A 84 1.68 -2.88 -2.00
C ALA A 84 1.91 -2.91 -0.48
N PHE A 85 3.01 -2.31 -0.02
CA PHE A 85 3.22 -2.07 1.40
C PHE A 85 2.20 -1.05 1.93
N ARG A 86 1.93 -1.09 3.23
CA ARG A 86 1.09 -0.09 3.91
C ARG A 86 1.83 0.49 5.10
N GLU A 87 1.40 1.65 5.57
CA GLU A 87 1.92 2.27 6.78
C GLU A 87 0.84 2.30 7.85
N THR A 88 1.19 2.00 9.10
CA THR A 88 0.27 2.09 10.23
C THR A 88 0.94 2.68 11.45
N LEU A 89 0.14 3.18 12.38
CA LEU A 89 0.63 3.74 13.64
C LEU A 89 0.87 2.59 14.63
N SER A 90 1.90 2.71 15.47
CA SER A 90 2.16 1.71 16.53
C SER A 90 1.53 2.06 17.87
N GLU A 91 1.47 3.35 18.20
CA GLU A 91 1.06 3.87 19.52
C GLU A 91 0.04 4.99 19.30
N PRO A 92 -0.99 5.13 20.16
CA PRO A 92 -1.94 6.22 20.03
C PRO A 92 -1.24 7.58 20.14
N PHE A 93 -1.62 8.52 19.28
CA PHE A 93 -1.03 9.85 19.21
C PHE A 93 -2.11 10.93 19.36
N GLU A 94 -1.95 11.80 20.36
CA GLU A 94 -2.84 12.94 20.56
C GLU A 94 -2.33 14.12 19.72
N PHE A 95 -3.20 14.74 18.94
CA PHE A 95 -2.85 15.87 18.09
C PHE A 95 -3.73 17.09 18.40
N ASP A 96 -3.12 18.27 18.31
CA ASP A 96 -3.78 19.56 18.40
C ASP A 96 -3.19 20.46 17.32
N TYR A 97 -3.90 20.55 16.19
CA TYR A 97 -3.42 21.28 15.04
C TYR A 97 -4.31 22.47 14.71
N LEU A 98 -3.69 23.65 14.62
CA LEU A 98 -4.33 24.90 14.22
C LEU A 98 -3.86 25.29 12.81
N HIS A 99 -4.77 25.23 11.84
CA HIS A 99 -4.56 25.80 10.53
C HIS A 99 -5.03 27.25 10.48
N LYS A 100 -4.07 28.19 10.50
CA LYS A 100 -4.35 29.61 10.31
C LYS A 100 -3.55 30.17 9.14
N ARG A 101 -4.25 30.60 8.08
CA ARG A 101 -3.64 31.36 6.97
C ARG A 101 -4.42 32.63 6.73
N GLN A 102 -3.71 33.75 6.84
CA GLN A 102 -4.27 35.08 6.58
C GLN A 102 -3.54 35.70 5.39
N SER A 103 -4.08 35.49 4.19
CA SER A 103 -3.55 36.06 2.95
C SER A 103 -4.52 37.12 2.41
N GLY A 104 -4.50 38.33 2.97
CA GLY A 104 -5.10 39.57 2.43
C GLY A 104 -6.62 39.61 2.14
N GLY A 105 -7.32 38.48 2.09
CA GLY A 105 -8.76 38.30 1.83
C GLY A 105 -9.42 37.42 2.90
N ALA A 106 -10.43 36.62 2.53
CA ALA A 106 -11.08 35.67 3.45
C ALA A 106 -10.03 34.79 4.13
N GLY A 107 -9.99 34.83 5.46
CA GLY A 107 -9.05 34.03 6.22
C GLY A 107 -9.35 32.54 6.11
N GLN A 108 -8.37 31.71 6.43
CA GLN A 108 -8.57 30.30 6.71
C GLN A 108 -8.28 30.07 8.18
N TYR A 109 -9.28 29.56 8.90
CA TYR A 109 -9.16 29.18 10.29
C TYR A 109 -9.86 27.84 10.53
N GLY A 110 -9.10 26.86 11.03
CA GLY A 110 -9.66 25.62 11.54
C GLY A 110 -8.70 24.99 12.54
N ARG A 111 -9.20 24.65 13.73
CA ARG A 111 -8.44 23.86 14.70
C ARG A 111 -9.10 22.51 14.88
N VAL A 112 -8.29 21.46 14.89
CA VAL A 112 -8.75 20.07 15.04
C VAL A 112 -7.94 19.43 16.17
N ILE A 113 -8.64 18.93 17.18
CA ILE A 113 -8.06 18.27 18.35
C ILE A 113 -8.63 16.86 18.42
N GLY A 114 -7.75 15.89 18.61
CA GLY A 114 -8.19 14.50 18.63
C GLY A 114 -7.08 13.52 18.94
N ILE A 115 -7.42 12.25 18.77
CA ILE A 115 -6.52 11.13 19.04
C ILE A 115 -6.52 10.22 17.81
N LEU A 116 -5.32 9.92 17.33
CA LEU A 116 -5.07 8.93 16.30
C LEU A 116 -4.76 7.61 16.98
N GLU A 117 -5.59 6.60 16.79
CA GLU A 117 -5.39 5.27 17.40
C GLU A 117 -5.06 4.23 16.32
N PRO A 118 -4.13 3.31 16.60
CA PRO A 118 -3.92 2.15 15.74
C PRO A 118 -5.07 1.16 15.88
N LEU A 119 -5.44 0.52 14.77
CA LEU A 119 -6.43 -0.55 14.75
C LEU A 119 -5.79 -1.90 15.04
N PRO A 120 -6.57 -2.86 15.58
CA PRO A 120 -6.08 -4.22 15.78
C PRO A 120 -5.73 -4.90 14.44
N PRO A 121 -4.91 -5.96 14.47
CA PRO A 121 -4.39 -6.60 13.26
C PRO A 121 -5.44 -7.04 12.24
N ASP A 122 -6.60 -7.47 12.73
CA ASP A 122 -7.72 -7.93 11.91
C ASP A 122 -8.37 -6.81 11.08
N SER A 123 -8.02 -5.54 11.33
CA SER A 123 -8.60 -4.38 10.65
C SER A 123 -7.55 -3.43 10.06
N TYR A 124 -6.33 -3.91 9.81
CA TYR A 124 -5.27 -3.10 9.21
C TYR A 124 -5.60 -2.53 7.83
N THR A 125 -6.60 -3.06 7.11
CA THR A 125 -7.02 -2.54 5.79
C THR A 125 -7.99 -1.36 5.90
N LYS A 126 -8.62 -1.14 7.06
CA LYS A 126 -9.70 -0.15 7.22
C LYS A 126 -9.17 1.19 7.74
N LEU A 127 -9.84 2.26 7.34
CA LEU A 127 -9.73 3.59 7.93
C LEU A 127 -11.03 3.85 8.68
N LEU A 128 -10.94 4.11 9.98
CA LEU A 128 -12.11 4.43 10.79
C LEU A 128 -12.06 5.90 11.19
N PHE A 129 -13.21 6.57 11.09
CA PHE A 129 -13.41 7.92 11.58
C PHE A 129 -14.52 7.89 12.63
N SER A 130 -14.25 8.41 13.81
CA SER A 130 -15.25 8.52 14.88
C SER A 130 -15.31 9.96 15.39
N ASP A 131 -16.50 10.53 15.33
CA ASP A 131 -16.83 11.84 15.88
C ASP A 131 -17.25 11.66 17.35
N GLU A 132 -16.42 12.16 18.28
CA GLU A 132 -16.70 12.25 19.72
C GLU A 132 -16.94 13.72 20.14
N THR A 133 -17.20 14.63 19.20
CA THR A 133 -17.36 16.06 19.50
C THR A 133 -18.58 16.33 20.37
N VAL A 134 -18.35 17.01 21.50
CA VAL A 134 -19.39 17.45 22.43
C VAL A 134 -19.43 18.96 22.45
N GLY A 135 -20.41 19.57 21.76
CA GLY A 135 -20.64 21.02 21.82
C GLY A 135 -20.83 21.67 20.45
N THR A 136 -20.60 22.99 20.40
CA THR A 136 -20.75 23.82 19.18
C THR A 136 -19.40 24.33 18.64
N HIS A 137 -18.26 23.91 19.19
CA HIS A 137 -16.94 24.38 18.76
C HIS A 137 -16.56 23.91 17.36
N VAL A 138 -17.06 22.77 16.91
CA VAL A 138 -16.99 22.34 15.51
C VAL A 138 -18.42 22.15 15.01
N PRO A 139 -18.91 23.02 14.11
CA PRO A 139 -20.20 22.80 13.47
C PRO A 139 -20.23 21.46 12.75
N LYS A 140 -21.28 20.65 12.99
CA LYS A 140 -21.44 19.31 12.40
C LYS A 140 -21.40 19.28 10.87
N ASN A 141 -21.65 20.42 10.23
CA ASN A 141 -21.55 20.59 8.79
C ASN A 141 -20.11 20.39 8.26
N TYR A 142 -19.08 20.66 9.09
CA TYR A 142 -17.68 20.55 8.71
C TYR A 142 -17.05 19.18 8.99
N VAL A 143 -17.72 18.31 9.75
CA VAL A 143 -17.22 16.96 10.08
C VAL A 143 -16.91 16.12 8.82
N PRO A 144 -17.76 16.10 7.77
CA PRO A 144 -17.42 15.39 6.52
C PRO A 144 -16.19 15.95 5.80
N ALA A 145 -15.91 17.25 5.94
CA ALA A 145 -14.72 17.87 5.36
C ALA A 145 -13.44 17.44 6.09
N ILE A 146 -13.50 17.31 7.42
CA ILE A 146 -12.41 16.75 8.24
C ILE A 146 -12.15 15.30 7.85
N GLU A 147 -13.21 14.48 7.71
CA GLU A 147 -13.09 13.10 7.28
C GLU A 147 -12.45 12.98 5.88
N THR A 148 -12.85 13.86 4.95
CA THR A 148 -12.25 13.92 3.61
C THR A 148 -10.76 14.28 3.67
N GLY A 149 -10.38 15.25 4.51
CA GLY A 149 -8.99 15.62 4.72
C GLY A 149 -8.16 14.49 5.32
N PHE A 150 -8.71 13.78 6.31
CA PHE A 150 -8.10 12.59 6.89
C PHE A 150 -7.86 11.50 5.84
N ARG A 151 -8.88 11.17 5.04
CA ARG A 151 -8.77 10.15 3.98
C ARG A 151 -7.76 10.54 2.90
N ASN A 152 -7.69 11.82 2.55
CA ASN A 152 -6.74 12.34 1.58
C ASN A 152 -5.29 12.24 2.11
N ALA A 153 -5.07 12.61 3.37
CA ALA A 153 -3.78 12.47 4.02
C ALA A 153 -3.32 11.02 4.13
N CYS A 154 -4.26 10.07 4.31
CA CYS A 154 -3.94 8.65 4.36
C CYS A 154 -3.46 8.05 3.03
N ASN A 155 -3.65 8.74 1.89
CA ASN A 155 -3.19 8.21 0.60
C ASN A 155 -1.66 8.27 0.42
N SER A 156 -0.98 9.13 1.17
CA SER A 156 0.46 9.36 1.05
C SER A 156 1.12 9.37 2.43
N GLY A 157 1.73 8.25 2.81
CA GLY A 157 2.58 8.15 4.00
C GLY A 157 3.91 8.87 3.83
N GLN A 158 4.57 9.18 4.94
CA GLN A 158 5.83 9.93 4.96
C GLN A 158 7.05 9.03 5.14
N LEU A 159 6.85 7.78 5.56
CA LEU A 159 7.96 6.89 5.92
C LEU A 159 8.55 6.19 4.69
N ALA A 160 7.69 5.61 3.85
CA ALA A 160 8.04 4.96 2.60
C ALA A 160 7.18 5.44 1.41
N GLY A 161 6.37 6.49 1.60
CA GLY A 161 5.46 6.98 0.56
C GLY A 161 4.25 6.08 0.32
N GLN A 162 3.99 5.14 1.22
CA GLN A 162 2.96 4.12 1.04
C GLN A 162 1.62 4.57 1.61
N LYS A 163 0.54 3.91 1.20
CA LYS A 163 -0.79 4.25 1.71
C LYS A 163 -0.89 3.89 3.20
N VAL A 164 -1.36 4.83 4.00
CA VAL A 164 -1.62 4.64 5.42
C VAL A 164 -2.94 3.90 5.60
N THR A 165 -2.93 2.82 6.38
CA THR A 165 -4.11 2.02 6.71
C THR A 165 -4.08 1.54 8.16
N GLY A 166 -5.23 1.08 8.67
CA GLY A 166 -5.30 0.54 10.02
C GLY A 166 -5.30 1.63 11.09
N VAL A 167 -5.86 2.79 10.77
CA VAL A 167 -5.85 3.96 11.65
C VAL A 167 -7.28 4.40 11.93
N LYS A 168 -7.55 4.73 13.20
CA LYS A 168 -8.78 5.33 13.68
C LYS A 168 -8.53 6.77 14.07
N PHE A 169 -9.20 7.69 13.37
CA PHE A 169 -9.18 9.10 13.68
C PHE A 169 -10.35 9.43 14.61
N ARG A 170 -10.04 9.79 15.85
CA ARG A 170 -11.05 10.25 16.83
C ARG A 170 -11.03 11.77 16.92
N LEU A 171 -12.10 12.40 16.48
CA LEU A 171 -12.28 13.84 16.63
C LEU A 171 -12.91 14.13 17.99
N GLN A 172 -12.19 14.82 18.87
CA GLN A 172 -12.66 15.12 20.23
C GLN A 172 -13.20 16.55 20.35
N ASP A 173 -12.41 17.52 19.91
CA ASP A 173 -12.78 18.93 19.99
C ASP A 173 -12.10 19.71 18.86
N GLY A 174 -12.39 20.99 18.77
CA GLY A 174 -11.76 21.86 17.80
C GLY A 174 -12.10 23.30 18.06
N ASP A 175 -11.83 24.15 17.10
CA ASP A 175 -12.20 25.55 17.18
C ASP A 175 -12.52 26.09 15.79
N HIS A 176 -13.51 26.98 15.73
CA HIS A 176 -13.97 27.61 14.52
C HIS A 176 -14.07 29.12 14.70
N HIS A 177 -13.87 29.84 13.60
CA HIS A 177 -14.05 31.28 13.53
C HIS A 177 -15.26 31.57 12.63
N MET A 178 -16.16 32.45 13.07
CA MET A 178 -17.44 32.69 12.39
C MET A 178 -17.31 33.15 10.93
N VAL A 179 -16.20 33.80 10.58
CA VAL A 179 -16.00 34.42 9.25
C VAL A 179 -14.92 33.71 8.43
N ASP A 180 -13.94 33.11 9.10
CA ASP A 180 -12.74 32.56 8.44
C ASP A 180 -12.74 31.02 8.38
N SER A 181 -13.74 30.35 8.97
CA SER A 181 -13.89 28.90 8.88
C SER A 181 -14.68 28.50 7.64
N SER A 182 -14.12 27.55 6.92
CA SER A 182 -14.65 26.95 5.69
C SER A 182 -14.37 25.45 5.66
N ASP A 183 -15.10 24.69 4.85
CA ASP A 183 -14.86 23.25 4.64
C ASP A 183 -13.40 22.97 4.26
N TRP A 184 -12.85 23.80 3.37
CA TRP A 184 -11.45 23.69 2.95
C TRP A 184 -10.46 23.91 4.10
N SER A 185 -10.72 24.87 4.99
CA SER A 185 -9.82 25.12 6.13
C SER A 185 -9.78 23.95 7.11
N PHE A 186 -10.91 23.28 7.34
CA PHE A 186 -10.97 22.07 8.17
C PHE A 186 -10.35 20.85 7.50
N GLN A 187 -10.50 20.72 6.18
CA GLN A 187 -9.81 19.70 5.40
C GLN A 187 -8.27 19.85 5.53
N GLN A 188 -7.77 21.08 5.38
CA GLN A 188 -6.33 21.37 5.53
C GLN A 188 -5.85 21.22 6.97
N ALA A 189 -6.69 21.53 7.96
CA ALA A 189 -6.37 21.28 9.37
C ALA A 189 -6.24 19.78 9.66
N ALA A 190 -7.13 18.93 9.11
CA ALA A 190 -7.03 17.48 9.24
C ALA A 190 -5.78 16.92 8.54
N GLU A 191 -5.46 17.42 7.33
CA GLU A 191 -4.23 17.06 6.62
C GLU A 191 -2.97 17.48 7.39
N GLY A 192 -3.00 18.64 8.06
CA GLY A 192 -1.92 19.13 8.91
C GLY A 192 -1.76 18.32 10.20
N ALA A 193 -2.86 17.96 10.86
CA ALA A 193 -2.86 17.09 12.02
C ALA A 193 -2.27 15.71 11.69
N MET A 194 -2.62 15.14 10.54
CA MET A 194 -2.04 13.88 10.07
C MET A 194 -0.54 14.01 9.79
N LYS A 195 -0.08 15.12 9.22
CA LYS A 195 1.36 15.36 9.03
C LYS A 195 2.12 15.45 10.34
N GLN A 196 1.57 16.15 11.34
CA GLN A 196 2.17 16.19 12.66
C GLN A 196 2.24 14.79 13.29
N ALA A 197 1.18 14.00 13.16
CA ALA A 197 1.20 12.59 13.60
C ALA A 197 2.21 11.74 12.82
N MET A 198 2.44 12.02 11.53
CA MET A 198 3.47 11.35 10.71
C MET A 198 4.90 11.71 11.12
N ASP A 199 5.14 12.95 11.55
CA ASP A 199 6.45 13.44 11.96
C ASP A 199 6.83 13.01 13.39
N GLU A 200 5.87 13.07 14.33
CA GLU A 200 6.12 12.80 15.76
C GLU A 200 5.71 11.39 16.20
N GLY A 201 4.82 10.74 15.44
CA GLY A 201 4.32 9.41 15.76
C GLY A 201 5.31 8.29 15.43
N LYS A 202 5.14 7.14 16.07
CA LYS A 202 5.86 5.91 15.72
C LYS A 202 5.07 5.11 14.70
N TRP A 203 5.62 4.98 13.51
CA TRP A 203 4.99 4.28 12.39
C TRP A 203 5.68 2.96 12.08
N LEU A 204 4.88 2.01 11.60
CA LEU A 204 5.31 0.68 11.19
C LEU A 204 4.90 0.46 9.75
N ILE A 205 5.79 -0.16 8.98
CA ILE A 205 5.45 -0.65 7.65
C ILE A 205 4.81 -2.03 7.79
N LEU A 206 3.69 -2.20 7.12
CA LEU A 206 2.98 -3.46 7.00
C LEU A 206 3.26 -4.08 5.63
N GLU A 207 3.54 -5.37 5.64
CA GLU A 207 3.65 -6.19 4.43
C GLU A 207 2.46 -7.16 4.31
N PRO A 208 2.00 -7.46 3.08
CA PRO A 208 0.97 -8.45 2.87
C PRO A 208 1.54 -9.86 3.02
N ILE A 209 0.86 -10.67 3.83
CA ILE A 209 1.12 -12.08 4.03
C ILE A 209 0.17 -12.91 3.17
N MET A 210 0.74 -13.85 2.45
CA MET A 210 0.03 -14.80 1.62
C MET A 210 -0.11 -16.12 2.37
N TYR A 211 -1.29 -16.72 2.31
CA TYR A 211 -1.49 -18.12 2.65
C TYR A 211 -1.11 -18.95 1.44
N VAL A 212 -0.04 -19.73 1.56
CA VAL A 212 0.52 -20.55 0.50
C VAL A 212 0.23 -22.01 0.81
N GLU A 213 -0.39 -22.70 -0.14
CA GLU A 213 -0.53 -24.15 -0.11
C GLU A 213 0.33 -24.72 -1.23
N ALA A 214 1.37 -25.47 -0.86
CA ALA A 214 2.28 -26.10 -1.80
C ALA A 214 2.09 -27.62 -1.75
N THR A 215 1.87 -28.22 -2.92
CA THR A 215 1.65 -29.66 -3.07
C THR A 215 2.77 -30.23 -3.94
N ALA A 216 3.41 -31.30 -3.47
CA ALA A 216 4.35 -32.07 -4.28
C ALA A 216 4.38 -33.53 -3.83
N PRO A 217 4.95 -34.45 -4.62
CA PRO A 217 5.13 -35.83 -4.19
C PRO A 217 5.92 -35.94 -2.88
N THR A 218 5.61 -36.96 -2.05
CA THR A 218 6.21 -37.14 -0.71
C THR A 218 7.74 -37.20 -0.72
N GLU A 219 8.35 -37.62 -1.83
CA GLU A 219 9.80 -37.62 -2.06
C GLU A 219 10.44 -36.22 -1.90
N PHE A 220 9.69 -35.15 -2.22
CA PHE A 220 10.17 -33.77 -2.20
C PHE A 220 9.70 -32.96 -0.99
N GLN A 221 9.08 -33.59 0.00
CA GLN A 221 8.58 -32.91 1.21
C GLN A 221 9.66 -32.06 1.90
N GLY A 222 10.87 -32.62 2.07
CA GLY A 222 11.99 -31.90 2.70
C GLY A 222 12.44 -30.68 1.89
N ALA A 223 12.37 -30.74 0.55
CA ALA A 223 12.69 -29.63 -0.32
C ALA A 223 11.65 -28.50 -0.17
N LEU A 224 10.35 -28.83 -0.13
CA LEU A 224 9.29 -27.85 0.08
C LEU A 224 9.45 -27.10 1.40
N ILE A 225 9.67 -27.81 2.51
CA ILE A 225 9.90 -27.19 3.83
C ILE A 225 11.09 -26.24 3.78
N THR A 226 12.16 -26.63 3.07
CA THR A 226 13.38 -25.82 2.94
C THR A 226 13.12 -24.53 2.16
N ILE A 227 12.37 -24.58 1.05
CA ILE A 227 12.03 -23.38 0.26
C ILE A 227 11.19 -22.41 1.08
N VAL A 228 10.14 -22.92 1.73
CA VAL A 228 9.24 -22.09 2.56
C VAL A 228 10.01 -21.45 3.70
N THR A 229 10.86 -22.21 4.40
CA THR A 229 11.69 -21.70 5.50
C THR A 229 12.72 -20.67 5.03
N ARG A 230 13.35 -20.89 3.86
CA ARG A 230 14.31 -19.96 3.25
C ARG A 230 13.65 -18.62 2.93
N ARG A 231 12.40 -18.66 2.44
CA ARG A 231 11.55 -17.48 2.18
C ARG A 231 10.82 -16.99 3.41
N ASN A 232 11.29 -17.41 4.58
CA ASN A 232 10.83 -16.90 5.86
C ASN A 232 9.35 -17.15 6.14
N GLY A 233 8.78 -18.17 5.50
CA GLY A 233 7.42 -18.61 5.74
C GLY A 233 7.26 -19.28 7.10
N LEU A 234 6.15 -18.99 7.76
CA LEU A 234 5.70 -19.69 8.95
C LEU A 234 4.83 -20.88 8.52
N ILE A 235 5.31 -22.09 8.78
CA ILE A 235 4.54 -23.31 8.47
C ILE A 235 3.40 -23.44 9.49
N VAL A 236 2.17 -23.48 9.00
CA VAL A 236 0.96 -23.65 9.82
C VAL A 236 0.67 -25.14 10.00
N SER A 237 0.69 -25.88 8.90
CA SER A 237 0.43 -27.32 8.90
C SER A 237 1.26 -28.02 7.84
N THR A 238 1.46 -29.32 8.03
CA THR A 238 2.05 -30.20 7.04
C THR A 238 1.23 -31.47 7.02
N GLU A 239 0.54 -31.69 5.92
CA GLU A 239 -0.25 -32.89 5.69
C GLU A 239 0.52 -33.79 4.72
N THR A 240 0.54 -35.08 4.99
CA THR A 240 1.27 -36.04 4.15
C THR A 240 0.37 -37.23 3.89
N ASN A 241 0.02 -37.39 2.62
CA ASN A 241 -0.69 -38.55 2.10
C ASN A 241 0.34 -39.55 1.53
N GLU A 242 -0.12 -40.74 1.11
CA GLU A 242 0.77 -41.80 0.61
C GLU A 242 1.54 -41.38 -0.66
N CYS A 243 0.96 -40.50 -1.48
CA CYS A 243 1.57 -40.03 -2.73
C CYS A 243 2.01 -38.56 -2.68
N ASP A 244 1.27 -37.71 -1.96
CA ASP A 244 1.42 -36.25 -2.00
C ASP A 244 1.64 -35.67 -0.60
N ALA A 245 2.55 -34.71 -0.50
CA ALA A 245 2.75 -33.87 0.66
C ALA A 245 2.18 -32.48 0.37
N ILE A 246 1.36 -31.98 1.28
CA ILE A 246 0.75 -30.65 1.25
C ILE A 246 1.32 -29.85 2.41
N ILE A 247 1.87 -28.67 2.12
CA ILE A 247 2.41 -27.75 3.12
C ILE A 247 1.63 -26.46 3.05
N GLN A 248 1.05 -26.09 4.18
CA GLN A 248 0.33 -24.83 4.35
C GLN A 248 1.21 -23.88 5.17
N ALA A 249 1.49 -22.71 4.62
CA ALA A 249 2.38 -21.74 5.24
C ALA A 249 1.91 -20.30 5.01
N GLU A 250 2.17 -19.45 6.00
CA GLU A 250 2.05 -18.00 5.87
C GLU A 250 3.40 -17.44 5.38
N VAL A 251 3.45 -16.86 4.17
CA VAL A 251 4.69 -16.35 3.57
C VAL A 251 4.52 -14.88 3.18
N PRO A 252 5.50 -14.00 3.47
CA PRO A 252 5.47 -12.62 3.00
C PRO A 252 5.52 -12.55 1.48
N LEU A 253 4.68 -11.71 0.87
CA LEU A 253 4.63 -11.57 -0.59
C LEU A 253 5.96 -11.09 -1.20
N ASN A 254 6.72 -10.25 -0.47
CA ASN A 254 8.03 -9.78 -0.90
C ASN A 254 9.01 -10.94 -1.16
N GLU A 255 8.90 -12.00 -0.37
CA GLU A 255 9.74 -13.19 -0.49
C GLU A 255 9.13 -14.26 -1.40
N MET A 256 8.01 -14.00 -2.08
CA MET A 256 7.36 -14.97 -2.99
C MET A 256 7.76 -14.82 -4.46
N PHE A 257 8.51 -13.76 -4.81
CA PHE A 257 8.95 -13.55 -6.19
C PHE A 257 9.85 -14.69 -6.68
N GLY A 258 9.54 -15.22 -7.87
CA GLY A 258 10.27 -16.37 -8.43
C GLY A 258 10.03 -17.71 -7.71
N PHE A 259 9.08 -17.81 -6.77
CA PHE A 259 8.75 -19.07 -6.07
C PHE A 259 8.34 -20.18 -7.03
N ALA A 260 7.54 -19.87 -8.06
CA ALA A 260 7.09 -20.83 -9.07
C ALA A 260 8.26 -21.50 -9.82
N GLY A 261 9.31 -20.74 -10.12
CA GLY A 261 10.50 -21.25 -10.80
C GLY A 261 11.31 -22.18 -9.91
N GLU A 262 11.60 -21.73 -8.68
CA GLU A 262 12.37 -22.51 -7.70
C GLU A 262 11.66 -23.81 -7.30
N LEU A 263 10.34 -23.74 -7.07
CA LEU A 263 9.49 -24.90 -6.78
C LEU A 263 9.63 -25.95 -7.87
N ARG A 264 9.39 -25.57 -9.14
CA ARG A 264 9.46 -26.49 -10.27
C ARG A 264 10.86 -27.11 -10.44
N SER A 265 11.92 -26.34 -10.22
CA SER A 265 13.28 -26.87 -10.31
C SER A 265 13.56 -27.93 -9.23
N LEU A 266 13.04 -27.73 -8.02
CA LEU A 266 13.29 -28.63 -6.89
C LEU A 266 12.38 -29.87 -6.88
N THR A 267 11.18 -29.77 -7.45
CA THR A 267 10.20 -30.87 -7.52
C THR A 267 10.16 -31.54 -8.89
N GLU A 268 11.17 -31.33 -9.75
CA GLU A 268 11.20 -31.83 -11.14
C GLU A 268 9.95 -31.47 -11.97
N GLY A 269 9.32 -30.33 -11.67
CA GLY A 269 8.10 -29.84 -12.33
C GLY A 269 6.80 -30.49 -11.84
N LYS A 270 6.84 -31.38 -10.84
CA LYS A 270 5.66 -32.06 -10.28
C LYS A 270 4.96 -31.29 -9.15
N GLY A 271 5.57 -30.20 -8.69
CA GLY A 271 5.06 -29.38 -7.59
C GLY A 271 4.14 -28.28 -8.09
N GLU A 272 3.03 -28.11 -7.38
CA GLU A 272 2.05 -27.06 -7.60
C GLU A 272 1.93 -26.20 -6.34
N PHE A 273 1.51 -24.95 -6.51
CA PHE A 273 1.18 -24.11 -5.38
C PHE A 273 0.00 -23.22 -5.71
N SER A 274 -0.80 -22.95 -4.69
CA SER A 274 -1.78 -21.88 -4.67
C SER A 274 -1.37 -20.86 -3.62
N MET A 275 -1.75 -19.61 -3.84
CA MET A 275 -1.56 -18.57 -2.84
C MET A 275 -2.78 -17.66 -2.80
N GLU A 276 -3.19 -17.28 -1.60
CA GLU A 276 -4.29 -16.37 -1.35
C GLU A 276 -3.86 -15.27 -0.37
N TYR A 277 -4.40 -14.07 -0.51
CA TYR A 277 -4.13 -13.01 0.45
C TYR A 277 -4.78 -13.35 1.79
N LEU A 278 -3.98 -13.31 2.87
CA LEU A 278 -4.47 -13.62 4.21
C LEU A 278 -4.68 -12.34 5.04
N LYS A 279 -3.59 -11.62 5.30
CA LYS A 279 -3.56 -10.49 6.25
C LYS A 279 -2.34 -9.60 6.01
N TYR A 280 -2.35 -8.40 6.60
CA TYR A 280 -1.15 -7.59 6.74
C TYR A 280 -0.47 -7.88 8.08
N CYS A 281 0.86 -7.88 8.10
CA CYS A 281 1.66 -7.99 9.32
C CYS A 281 2.78 -6.95 9.31
N PRO A 282 3.29 -6.54 10.49
CA PRO A 282 4.48 -5.69 10.56
C PRO A 282 5.65 -6.31 9.81
N ALA A 283 6.23 -5.54 8.91
CA ALA A 283 7.39 -5.95 8.14
C ALA A 283 8.63 -6.06 9.05
N ARG A 284 9.59 -6.87 8.62
CA ARG A 284 10.87 -7.01 9.31
C ARG A 284 11.71 -5.76 9.15
N GLN A 285 12.52 -5.46 10.17
CA GLN A 285 13.44 -4.32 10.17
C GLN A 285 14.33 -4.27 8.92
N ALA A 286 14.91 -5.40 8.49
CA ALA A 286 15.74 -5.43 7.29
C ALA A 286 15.00 -4.99 6.02
N THR A 287 13.74 -5.41 5.87
CA THR A 287 12.88 -5.00 4.74
C THR A 287 12.46 -3.54 4.87
N THR A 288 12.11 -3.12 6.09
CA THR A 288 11.75 -1.73 6.40
C THR A 288 12.89 -0.76 6.07
N ASP A 289 14.11 -1.06 6.51
CA ASP A 289 15.29 -0.22 6.27
C ASP A 289 15.57 -0.07 4.77
N THR A 290 15.42 -1.15 4.00
CA THR A 290 15.60 -1.14 2.55
C THR A 290 14.56 -0.24 1.88
N LEU A 291 13.30 -0.33 2.28
CA LEU A 291 12.21 0.50 1.74
C LEU A 291 12.39 1.98 2.07
N ILE A 292 12.83 2.29 3.31
CA ILE A 292 13.13 3.67 3.72
C ILE A 292 14.25 4.24 2.87
N GLN A 293 15.33 3.49 2.66
CA GLN A 293 16.45 3.93 1.81
C GLN A 293 16.03 4.16 0.36
N GLU A 294 15.21 3.27 -0.21
CA GLU A 294 14.66 3.44 -1.56
C GLU A 294 13.79 4.69 -1.67
N TYR A 295 12.97 4.95 -0.65
CA TYR A 295 12.12 6.14 -0.58
C TYR A 295 12.94 7.43 -0.44
N GLU A 296 13.92 7.45 0.47
CA GLU A 296 14.83 8.59 0.66
C GLU A 296 15.59 8.92 -0.64
N ALA A 297 16.14 7.90 -1.31
CA ALA A 297 16.81 8.07 -2.59
C ALA A 297 15.87 8.62 -3.68
N ALA A 298 14.61 8.16 -3.70
CA ALA A 298 13.60 8.68 -4.62
C ALA A 298 13.23 10.14 -4.33
N VAL A 299 13.12 10.53 -3.05
CA VAL A 299 12.85 11.91 -2.62
C VAL A 299 14.03 12.83 -2.95
N GLU A 300 15.26 12.40 -2.69
CA GLU A 300 16.47 13.14 -3.06
C GLU A 300 16.56 13.33 -4.59
N ALA A 301 16.30 12.28 -5.36
CA ALA A 301 16.26 12.38 -6.82
C ALA A 301 15.20 13.39 -7.29
N LYS A 302 14.02 13.44 -6.64
CA LYS A 302 12.97 14.44 -6.91
C LYS A 302 13.40 15.87 -6.56
N LEU A 303 14.07 16.07 -5.43
CA LEU A 303 14.60 17.37 -5.01
C LEU A 303 15.66 17.89 -6.00
N ILE A 304 16.54 17.01 -6.46
CA ILE A 304 17.56 17.30 -7.46
C ILE A 304 16.91 17.65 -8.80
N ALA A 305 15.91 16.88 -9.25
CA ALA A 305 15.17 17.14 -10.48
C ALA A 305 14.35 18.44 -10.43
N SER A 306 13.87 18.84 -9.24
CA SER A 306 13.10 20.07 -9.02
C SER A 306 13.96 21.33 -8.84
N GLY A 307 15.28 21.23 -8.91
CA GLY A 307 16.20 22.38 -8.86
C GLY A 307 16.34 23.08 -7.51
N LYS A 308 15.74 22.55 -6.43
CA LYS A 308 15.84 23.13 -5.07
C LYS A 308 17.02 22.52 -4.32
N LYS A 309 18.24 23.02 -4.60
CA LYS A 309 19.49 22.47 -4.02
C LYS A 309 19.81 22.81 -2.56
N ASN A 310 19.04 23.66 -1.85
CA ASN A 310 19.57 24.36 -0.67
C ASN A 310 18.72 24.32 0.64
N VAL A 311 18.01 23.25 1.02
CA VAL A 311 17.33 23.27 2.35
C VAL A 311 17.43 21.97 3.20
N THR A 312 17.87 20.84 2.66
CA THR A 312 17.81 19.57 3.42
C THR A 312 19.19 19.10 3.87
N THR A 313 19.82 19.83 4.77
CA THR A 313 20.88 19.27 5.63
C THR A 313 20.45 19.19 7.10
N ASP A 314 19.47 19.99 7.52
CA ASP A 314 18.98 20.00 8.92
C ASP A 314 17.84 19.00 9.21
N LEU A 315 17.07 18.56 8.21
CA LEU A 315 15.97 17.59 8.41
C LEU A 315 16.45 16.12 8.47
N LEU A 316 17.64 15.83 7.94
CA LEU A 316 18.18 14.47 7.84
C LEU A 316 18.98 14.05 9.08
N VAL A 317 19.52 14.99 9.87
CA VAL A 317 20.31 14.66 11.06
C VAL A 317 19.43 14.28 12.25
N THR A 318 18.24 14.87 12.36
CA THR A 318 17.33 14.63 13.49
C THR A 318 16.63 13.26 13.42
N ARG A 319 16.47 12.67 12.23
CA ARG A 319 15.84 11.35 12.03
C ARG A 319 16.75 10.15 12.36
N ARG A 320 18.04 10.37 12.58
CA ARG A 320 19.00 9.31 12.95
C ARG A 320 19.13 9.07 14.46
N ILE A 321 18.43 9.86 15.29
CA ILE A 321 18.57 9.80 16.76
C ILE A 321 17.19 9.78 17.42
N VAL A 322 16.36 8.77 17.15
CA VAL A 322 15.39 8.20 18.12
C VAL A 322 15.15 6.74 17.77
#